data_AF-A0A2D5YPJ8-F1
#
_entry.id   AF-A0A2D5YPJ8-F1
#
_cell.length_a   1.000
_cell.length_b   1.000
_cell.length_c   1.000
_cell.angle_alpha   90.00
_cell.angle_beta   90.00
_cell.angle_gamma   90.00
#
_symmetry.space_group_name_H-M   'P 1'
#
loop_
_entity.id
_entity.type
_entity.pdbx_description
1 polymer ?
#
loop_
_entity_poly.entity_id
_entity_poly.type
_entity_poly.pdbx_seq_one_letter_code
_entity_poly.pdbx_strand_id
1 'polypeptide(L)'
;MRTDLNELRSFLEKEFQKKKTFNSSYSKNAFSRDLNIPATTLNSFLKGERELSFKNLNSIFKYLNSEIHCSFCDKRLFTLNGVFSALKT
;
A
#
# COMPACT_ATOMS: atom_id res chain seq x y z
N MET A 1 8.19 -2.48 21.45
CA MET A 1 7.84 -2.07 20.07
C MET A 1 6.90 -3.10 19.43
N ARG A 2 5.64 -3.19 19.89
CA ARG A 2 4.60 -4.06 19.27
C ARG A 2 3.51 -3.24 18.57
N THR A 3 3.44 -1.94 18.85
CA THR A 3 2.44 -1.01 18.32
C THR A 3 2.52 -0.88 16.80
N ASP A 4 3.74 -0.91 16.25
CA ASP A 4 4.01 -0.68 14.81
C ASP A 4 3.45 -1.80 13.89
N LEU A 5 3.45 -3.06 14.35
CA LEU A 5 2.98 -4.18 13.53
C LEU A 5 1.45 -4.27 13.43
N ASN A 6 0.73 -3.88 14.50
CA ASN A 6 -0.73 -3.84 14.48
C ASN A 6 -1.26 -2.68 13.64
N GLU A 7 -0.55 -1.56 13.65
CA GLU A 7 -0.85 -0.43 12.78
C GLU A 7 -0.61 -0.80 11.31
N LEU A 8 0.51 -1.46 11.00
CA LEU A 8 0.80 -1.98 9.66
C LEU A 8 -0.28 -2.96 9.17
N ARG A 9 -0.75 -3.89 10.02
CA ARG A 9 -1.88 -4.77 9.70
C ARG A 9 -3.11 -3.99 9.29
N SER A 10 -3.52 -3.06 10.16
CA SER A 10 -4.71 -2.24 9.97
C SER A 10 -4.62 -1.42 8.68
N PHE A 11 -3.42 -0.91 8.37
CA PHE A 11 -3.13 -0.20 7.14
C PHE A 11 -3.30 -1.11 5.91
N LEU A 12 -2.68 -2.29 5.91
CA LEU A 12 -2.78 -3.24 4.78
C LEU A 12 -4.21 -3.71 4.55
N GLU A 13 -5.00 -3.91 5.60
CA GLU A 13 -6.43 -4.24 5.46
C GLU A 13 -7.21 -3.09 4.81
N LYS A 14 -6.97 -1.84 5.22
CA LYS A 14 -7.60 -0.67 4.59
C LYS A 14 -7.26 -0.56 3.11
N GLU A 15 -5.99 -0.73 2.74
CA GLU A 15 -5.55 -0.69 1.34
C GLU A 15 -6.17 -1.82 0.51
N PHE A 16 -6.26 -3.04 1.07
CA PHE A 16 -6.95 -4.14 0.42
C PHE A 16 -8.42 -3.80 0.16
N GLN A 17 -9.14 -3.28 1.17
CA GLN A 17 -10.54 -2.90 1.02
C GLN A 17 -10.72 -1.79 -0.01
N LYS A 18 -9.83 -0.78 -0.01
CA LYS A 18 -9.84 0.29 -1.00
C LYS A 18 -9.74 -0.26 -2.42
N LYS A 19 -8.78 -1.15 -2.70
CA LYS A 19 -8.66 -1.80 -4.02
C LYS A 19 -9.90 -2.63 -4.36
N LYS A 20 -10.47 -3.33 -3.38
CA LYS A 20 -11.69 -4.12 -3.56
C LYS A 20 -12.91 -3.25 -3.89
N THR A 21 -12.98 -2.02 -3.38
CA THR A 21 -14.02 -1.05 -3.74
C THR A 21 -13.94 -0.66 -5.21
N PHE A 22 -12.73 -0.48 -5.76
CA PHE A 22 -12.55 -0.18 -7.18
C PHE A 22 -12.68 -1.41 -8.09
N ASN A 23 -12.32 -2.59 -7.59
CA ASN A 23 -12.43 -3.86 -8.30
C ASN A 23 -12.98 -4.93 -7.35
N SER A 24 -14.27 -5.21 -7.44
CA SER A 24 -14.97 -6.16 -6.56
C SER A 24 -14.41 -7.59 -6.63
N SER A 25 -13.79 -7.97 -7.75
CA SER A 25 -13.16 -9.27 -7.97
C SER A 25 -11.73 -9.34 -7.44
N TYR A 26 -11.21 -8.24 -6.89
CA TYR A 26 -9.87 -8.19 -6.32
C TYR A 26 -9.78 -9.08 -5.07
N SER A 27 -8.95 -10.10 -5.15
CA SER A 27 -8.81 -11.13 -4.12
C SER A 27 -7.55 -10.94 -3.28
N LYS A 28 -7.50 -11.56 -2.10
CA LYS A 28 -6.28 -11.55 -1.25
C LYS A 28 -5.08 -12.18 -1.94
N ASN A 29 -5.29 -13.08 -2.91
CA ASN A 29 -4.22 -13.66 -3.73
C ASN A 29 -3.67 -12.66 -4.75
N ALA A 30 -4.51 -11.76 -5.27
CA ALA A 30 -4.03 -10.64 -6.10
C ALA A 30 -3.21 -9.68 -5.22
N PHE A 31 -3.72 -9.34 -4.04
CA PHE A 31 -3.01 -8.48 -3.09
C PHE A 31 -1.66 -9.04 -2.65
N SER A 32 -1.56 -10.36 -2.44
CA SER A 32 -0.30 -11.00 -2.11
C SER A 32 0.73 -10.91 -3.25
N ARG A 33 0.29 -10.94 -4.51
CA ARG A 33 1.18 -10.74 -5.67
C ARG A 33 1.69 -9.31 -5.74
N ASP A 34 0.82 -8.33 -5.51
CA ASP A 34 1.20 -6.91 -5.50
C ASP A 34 2.23 -6.60 -4.41
N LEU A 35 2.04 -7.19 -3.22
CA LEU A 35 3.01 -7.09 -2.11
C LEU A 35 4.26 -7.94 -2.29
N ASN A 36 4.30 -8.81 -3.30
CA ASN A 36 5.35 -9.81 -3.52
C ASN A 36 5.62 -10.70 -2.29
N ILE A 37 4.55 -11.21 -1.68
CA ILE A 37 4.59 -12.08 -0.49
C ILE A 37 3.72 -13.32 -0.75
N PRO A 38 4.10 -14.52 -0.28
CA PRO A 38 3.24 -15.69 -0.36
C PRO A 38 1.87 -15.47 0.32
N ALA A 39 0.79 -15.87 -0.33
CA ALA A 39 -0.58 -15.66 0.17
C ALA A 39 -0.80 -16.27 1.56
N THR A 40 -0.20 -17.42 1.84
CA THR A 40 -0.24 -18.07 3.17
C THR A 40 0.42 -17.19 4.23
N THR A 41 1.61 -16.64 3.93
CA THR A 41 2.34 -15.74 4.83
C THR A 41 1.57 -14.44 5.07
N LEU A 42 1.00 -13.85 4.03
CA LEU A 42 0.17 -12.65 4.18
C LEU A 42 -1.07 -12.93 5.04
N ASN A 43 -1.77 -14.05 4.82
CA ASN A 43 -2.96 -14.38 5.60
C ASN A 43 -2.64 -14.62 7.08
N SER A 44 -1.60 -15.39 7.41
CA SER A 44 -1.18 -15.58 8.80
C SER A 44 -0.67 -14.27 9.43
N PHE A 45 -0.04 -13.41 8.64
CA PHE A 45 0.26 -12.06 9.10
C PHE A 45 -1.01 -11.26 9.32
N LEU A 46 -2.02 -11.22 8.48
CA LEU A 46 -3.22 -10.41 8.77
C LEU A 46 -3.99 -10.91 10.00
N LYS A 47 -3.98 -12.23 10.25
CA LYS A 47 -4.75 -12.87 11.34
C LYS A 47 -4.20 -12.71 12.75
N GLY A 48 -3.00 -12.19 12.95
CA GLY A 48 -2.36 -12.25 14.29
C GLY A 48 -1.31 -13.35 14.43
N GLU A 49 -1.43 -14.41 13.64
CA GLU A 49 -0.77 -15.71 13.90
C GLU A 49 0.75 -15.68 13.74
N ARG A 50 1.28 -14.83 12.86
CA ARG A 50 2.71 -14.80 12.54
C ARG A 50 3.23 -13.38 12.32
N GLU A 51 4.47 -13.14 12.71
CA GLU A 51 5.23 -11.96 12.31
C GLU A 51 5.88 -12.12 10.92
N LEU A 52 6.11 -11.00 10.24
CA LEU A 52 6.77 -10.99 8.95
C LEU A 52 8.29 -11.00 9.10
N SER A 53 8.96 -11.75 8.22
CA SER A 53 10.41 -11.64 8.10
C SER A 53 10.81 -10.26 7.57
N PHE A 54 12.03 -9.84 7.87
CA PHE A 54 12.57 -8.57 7.38
C PHE A 54 12.50 -8.45 5.85
N LYS A 55 12.75 -9.54 5.12
CA LYS A 55 12.61 -9.60 3.65
C LYS A 55 11.20 -9.24 3.19
N ASN A 56 10.18 -9.78 3.84
CA ASN A 56 8.79 -9.52 3.49
C ASN A 56 8.35 -8.11 3.89
N LEU A 57 8.81 -7.62 5.05
CA LEU A 57 8.59 -6.22 5.44
C LEU A 57 9.18 -5.27 4.40
N ASN A 58 10.40 -5.53 3.92
CA ASN A 58 11.02 -4.72 2.88
C ASN A 58 10.22 -4.75 1.56
N SER A 59 9.66 -5.90 1.17
CA SER A 59 8.76 -5.96 0.01
C SER A 59 7.53 -5.08 0.18
N ILE A 60 6.91 -5.09 1.37
CA ILE A 60 5.77 -4.21 1.69
C ILE A 60 6.19 -2.74 1.61
N PHE A 61 7.29 -2.34 2.26
CA PHE A 61 7.75 -0.96 2.21
C PHE A 61 8.03 -0.47 0.79
N LYS A 62 8.63 -1.33 -0.06
CA LYS A 62 8.82 -1.01 -1.48
C LYS A 62 7.51 -0.80 -2.21
N TYR A 63 6.52 -1.66 -1.98
CA TYR A 63 5.19 -1.51 -2.54
C TYR A 63 4.56 -0.18 -2.11
N LEU A 64 4.59 0.14 -0.81
CA LEU A 64 4.05 1.40 -0.28
C LEU A 64 4.72 2.62 -0.89
N ASN A 65 6.05 2.62 -0.98
CA ASN A 65 6.79 3.71 -1.62
C ASN A 65 6.45 3.84 -3.11
N SER A 66 6.20 2.74 -3.81
CA SER A 66 5.84 2.78 -5.24
C SER A 66 4.43 3.35 -5.48
N GLU A 67 3.49 3.14 -4.57
CA GLU A 67 2.15 3.75 -4.65
C GLU A 67 2.20 5.26 -4.34
N ILE A 68 3.07 5.69 -3.42
CA ILE A 68 3.31 7.11 -3.10
C ILE A 68 3.98 7.82 -4.29
N HIS A 69 4.96 7.17 -4.93
CA HIS A 69 5.67 7.68 -6.11
C HIS A 69 5.11 7.15 -7.42
N CYS A 70 3.79 7.22 -7.58
CA CYS A 70 3.20 7.07 -8.90
C CYS A 70 3.65 8.26 -9.77
N SER A 71 4.45 7.99 -10.81
CA SER A 71 4.89 8.98 -11.81
C SER A 71 3.73 9.68 -12.53
N PHE A 72 2.51 9.13 -12.44
CA PHE A 72 1.27 9.76 -12.89
C PHE A 72 0.62 10.67 -11.84
N CYS A 73 0.80 10.39 -10.54
CA CYS A 73 0.32 11.22 -9.43
C CYS A 73 1.23 12.42 -9.16
N ASP A 74 2.56 12.28 -9.33
CA ASP A 74 3.51 13.39 -9.22
C ASP A 74 3.25 14.49 -10.28
N LYS A 75 2.75 14.11 -11.47
CA LYS A 75 2.36 15.09 -12.50
C LYS A 75 1.17 15.96 -12.08
N ARG A 76 0.23 15.45 -11.26
CA ARG A 76 -0.91 16.25 -10.75
C ARG A 76 -0.51 17.22 -9.65
N LEU A 77 0.47 16.87 -8.82
CA LEU A 77 1.03 17.80 -7.84
C LEU A 77 1.79 18.95 -8.52
N PHE A 78 2.49 18.66 -9.62
CA PHE A 78 3.14 19.71 -10.42
C PHE A 78 2.15 20.61 -11.18
N THR A 79 1.06 20.05 -11.73
CA THR A 79 0.05 20.86 -12.42
C THR A 79 -0.78 21.71 -11.47
N LEU A 80 -1.11 21.24 -10.26
CA LEU A 80 -1.82 22.06 -9.27
C LEU A 80 -0.96 23.22 -8.73
N ASN A 81 0.34 22.99 -8.50
CA ASN A 81 1.25 24.06 -8.09
C ASN A 81 1.58 25.06 -9.22
N GLY A 82 1.60 24.62 -10.48
CA GLY A 82 1.76 25.50 -11.64
C GLY A 82 0.55 26.42 -11.87
N VAL A 83 -0.67 25.94 -11.60
CA VAL A 83 -1.90 26.76 -11.72
C VAL A 83 -1.99 27.81 -10.61
N PHE A 84 -1.58 27.49 -9.38
CA PHE A 84 -1.55 28.48 -8.28
C PHE A 84 -0.51 29.59 -8.49
N SER A 85 0.59 29.32 -9.21
CA SER A 85 1.58 30.35 -9.54
C SER A 85 1.16 31.26 -10.69
N ALA A 86 0.26 30.81 -11.58
CA ALA A 86 -0.25 31.59 -12.71
C ALA A 86 -1.44 32.50 -12.35
N LEU A 87 -2.08 32.27 -11.20
CA LEU A 87 -3.17 33.09 -10.65
C LEU A 87 -2.70 34.20 -9.69
N LYS A 88 -1.37 34.39 -9.55
CA LYS A 88 -0.75 35.39 -8.68
C LYS A 88 0.03 36.47 -9.43
N THR A 89 -0.12 36.54 -10.75
CA THR A 89 0.26 37.66 -11.63
C THR A 89 -0.99 38.32 -12.16
#